data_AF-A0A370ETU5-F1
#
_entry.id   AF-A0A370ETU5-F1
#
_cell.length_a   1.000
_cell.length_b   1.000
_cell.length_c   1.000
_cell.angle_alpha   90.00
_cell.angle_beta   90.00
_cell.angle_gamma   90.00
#
_symmetry.space_group_name_H-M   'P 1'
#
loop_
_entity.id
_entity.type
_entity.pdbx_description
1 polymer ?
#
loop_
_entity_poly.entity_id
_entity_poly.type
_entity_poly.pdbx_seq_one_letter_code
_entity_poly.pdbx_strand_id
1 'polypeptide(L)'
;MKRDFFRKGVAILALSFIPLVSCSDDDSDTMQQNNTIADVASSNANLSVLVDALDRAGLTATLDGNGSYTVFAPTNQAFTAFLQQKGFANLEAVPVPILKEILLNHVVSGKVTSSSLTTGYVKTMAKGSASSSNTLSMYINTANGVVINGGASNGGAAVTTADVMASNGVVHIVGNVIDLPTVASHAIANPDFSILVQALTRDDQPDFAGILSGTQNSPFTVFAPTNTAFASLLTELNLSGLAQIPQATLENTLKYHVVAGQNVLAASLMDNMTVNTFQGGSFTVNLEGGASITDANGRVSTITATDVQASNGVVHVINKVLLPPM
;
A
#
# COMPACT_ATOMS: atom_id res chain seq x y z
N MET A 1 44.27 -28.49 -74.03
CA MET A 1 45.56 -28.15 -74.65
C MET A 1 45.83 -26.68 -74.40
N LYS A 2 47.00 -26.40 -73.81
CA LYS A 2 47.56 -25.11 -73.40
C LYS A 2 47.28 -23.95 -74.38
N ARG A 3 47.06 -22.73 -73.87
CA ARG A 3 48.13 -21.71 -73.77
C ARG A 3 47.63 -20.38 -73.18
N ASP A 4 48.24 -20.03 -72.07
CA ASP A 4 48.39 -18.67 -71.55
C ASP A 4 49.01 -17.73 -72.60
N PHE A 5 48.65 -16.45 -72.55
CA PHE A 5 49.65 -15.39 -72.71
C PHE A 5 49.24 -14.10 -71.96
N PHE A 6 50.11 -13.75 -71.02
CA PHE A 6 50.21 -12.55 -70.20
C PHE A 6 50.14 -11.25 -71.02
N ARG A 7 49.35 -10.25 -70.58
CA ARG A 7 49.58 -8.84 -70.94
C ARG A 7 49.33 -7.90 -69.76
N LYS A 8 50.30 -6.99 -69.64
CA LYS A 8 50.63 -6.09 -68.53
C LYS A 8 49.54 -5.04 -68.28
N GLY A 9 49.34 -4.72 -67.01
CA GLY A 9 48.36 -3.76 -66.54
C GLY A 9 48.73 -2.31 -66.79
N VAL A 10 47.67 -1.51 -66.95
CA VAL A 10 47.61 -0.08 -66.65
C VAL A 10 46.22 0.12 -66.02
N ALA A 11 46.17 0.29 -64.69
CA ALA A 11 44.93 0.57 -63.99
C ALA A 11 44.70 2.09 -63.99
N ILE A 12 43.65 2.51 -64.70
CA ILE A 12 43.14 3.88 -64.68
C ILE A 12 42.24 3.98 -63.44
N LEU A 13 42.70 4.74 -62.43
CA LEU A 13 41.95 5.03 -61.21
C LEU A 13 40.79 5.97 -61.56
N ALA A 14 39.59 5.43 -61.72
CA ALA A 14 38.37 6.21 -61.86
C ALA A 14 38.00 6.83 -60.49
N LEU A 15 38.12 8.16 -60.39
CA LEU A 15 37.64 8.94 -59.26
C LEU A 15 36.10 8.90 -59.25
N SER A 16 35.53 8.00 -58.45
CA SER A 16 34.10 7.98 -58.17
C SER A 16 33.79 9.06 -57.13
N PHE A 17 33.05 10.09 -57.55
CA PHE A 17 32.47 11.09 -56.66
C PHE A 17 31.38 10.41 -55.82
N ILE A 18 31.67 10.17 -54.55
CA ILE A 18 30.69 9.77 -53.54
C ILE A 18 30.11 11.06 -52.96
N PRO A 19 28.81 11.35 -53.09
CA PRO A 19 28.19 12.42 -52.32
C PRO A 19 28.26 12.05 -50.84
N LEU A 20 29.04 12.80 -50.07
CA LEU A 20 28.94 12.80 -48.61
C LEU A 20 27.58 13.39 -48.25
N VAL A 21 26.60 12.51 -48.01
CA VAL A 21 25.41 12.86 -47.25
C VAL A 21 25.92 13.17 -45.84
N SER A 22 26.01 14.45 -45.53
CA SER A 22 26.13 14.94 -44.16
C SER A 22 24.88 14.49 -43.44
N CYS A 23 24.97 13.39 -42.69
CA CYS A 23 24.01 13.11 -41.64
C CYS A 23 24.09 14.28 -40.67
N SER A 24 23.10 15.16 -40.75
CA SER A 24 22.69 15.97 -39.61
C SER A 24 22.33 14.96 -38.53
N ASP A 25 23.18 14.86 -37.50
CA ASP A 25 22.77 14.30 -36.22
C ASP A 25 21.58 15.14 -35.76
N ASP A 26 20.37 14.70 -36.12
CA ASP A 26 19.18 14.99 -35.33
C ASP A 26 19.31 14.11 -34.10
N ASP A 27 20.15 14.58 -33.18
CA ASP A 27 20.02 14.28 -31.77
C ASP A 27 18.55 14.49 -31.44
N SER A 28 17.82 13.38 -31.36
CA SER A 28 16.57 13.34 -30.61
C SER A 28 16.98 13.65 -29.19
N ASP A 29 17.00 14.94 -28.88
CA ASP A 29 17.25 15.52 -27.58
C ASP A 29 16.09 15.05 -26.69
N THR A 30 16.17 13.79 -26.26
CA THR A 30 15.49 13.32 -25.07
C THR A 30 16.10 14.16 -23.97
N MET A 31 15.54 15.36 -23.74
CA MET A 31 15.88 16.20 -22.62
C MET A 31 15.78 15.31 -21.38
N GLN A 32 16.93 14.84 -20.89
CA GLN A 32 17.00 14.11 -19.65
C GLN A 32 16.40 15.05 -18.63
N GLN A 33 15.25 14.67 -18.10
CA GLN A 33 14.54 15.45 -17.11
C GLN A 33 15.40 15.40 -15.84
N ASN A 34 16.33 16.34 -15.72
CA ASN A 34 17.34 16.38 -14.67
C ASN A 34 16.73 16.76 -13.31
N ASN A 35 15.50 17.27 -13.31
CA ASN A 35 14.80 17.66 -12.10
C ASN A 35 14.52 16.44 -11.23
N THR A 36 14.99 16.50 -9.98
CA THR A 36 14.64 15.55 -8.92
C THR A 36 13.16 15.67 -8.55
N ILE A 37 12.67 14.76 -7.71
CA ILE A 37 11.32 14.85 -7.15
C ILE A 37 11.11 16.17 -6.39
N ALA A 38 12.09 16.65 -5.61
CA ALA A 38 11.90 17.91 -4.90
C ALA A 38 11.96 19.11 -5.84
N ASP A 39 12.75 19.07 -6.92
CA ASP A 39 12.71 20.10 -7.98
C ASP A 39 11.34 20.15 -8.66
N VAL A 40 10.76 18.97 -8.97
CA VAL A 40 9.41 18.85 -9.53
C VAL A 40 8.37 19.42 -8.57
N ALA A 41 8.47 19.13 -7.27
CA ALA A 41 7.55 19.68 -6.27
C ALA A 41 7.71 21.21 -6.14
N SER A 42 8.94 21.70 -6.05
CA SER A 42 9.26 23.13 -5.86
C SER A 42 8.90 24.00 -7.06
N SER A 43 8.93 23.44 -8.26
CA SER A 43 8.50 24.13 -9.48
C SER A 43 6.98 24.14 -9.70
N ASN A 44 6.21 23.43 -8.85
CA ASN A 44 4.77 23.35 -8.95
C ASN A 44 4.08 24.17 -7.85
N ALA A 45 3.46 25.28 -8.23
CA ALA A 45 2.76 26.17 -7.29
C ALA A 45 1.65 25.48 -6.48
N ASN A 46 1.06 24.39 -6.98
CA ASN A 46 0.03 23.61 -6.27
C ASN A 46 0.60 22.63 -5.25
N LEU A 47 1.93 22.49 -5.14
CA LEU A 47 2.63 21.61 -4.21
C LEU A 47 3.47 22.40 -3.18
N SER A 48 3.33 23.72 -3.10
CA SER A 48 4.15 24.53 -2.19
C SER A 48 4.02 24.12 -0.71
N VAL A 49 2.83 23.72 -0.25
CA VAL A 49 2.64 23.23 1.14
C VAL A 49 3.31 21.87 1.36
N LEU A 50 3.43 21.03 0.31
CA LEU A 50 4.20 19.79 0.39
C LEU A 50 5.69 20.10 0.60
N VAL A 51 6.23 21.09 -0.13
CA VAL A 51 7.62 21.52 0.01
C VAL A 51 7.89 22.03 1.43
N ASP A 52 7.04 22.94 1.94
CA ASP A 52 7.13 23.43 3.32
C ASP A 52 7.08 22.28 4.35
N ALA A 53 6.22 21.28 4.11
CA ALA A 53 6.09 20.11 4.98
C ALA A 53 7.33 19.20 4.95
N LEU A 54 7.93 18.99 3.78
CA LEU A 54 9.16 18.22 3.61
C LEU A 54 10.34 18.89 4.33
N ASP A 55 10.48 20.21 4.20
CA ASP A 55 11.51 20.99 4.89
C ASP A 55 11.35 20.88 6.41
N ARG A 56 10.11 21.08 6.91
CA ARG A 56 9.81 20.98 8.34
C ARG A 56 10.04 19.57 8.91
N ALA A 57 9.80 18.53 8.11
CA ALA A 57 10.05 17.14 8.51
C ALA A 57 11.51 16.69 8.31
N GLY A 58 12.35 17.53 7.70
CA GLY A 58 13.74 17.20 7.36
C GLY A 58 13.86 16.09 6.31
N LEU A 59 12.93 16.03 5.35
CA LEU A 59 12.85 14.99 4.32
C LEU A 59 13.33 15.45 2.94
N THR A 60 13.56 16.75 2.72
CA THR A 60 13.99 17.31 1.43
C THR A 60 15.25 16.61 0.90
N ALA A 61 16.31 16.54 1.71
CA ALA A 61 17.55 15.83 1.34
C ALA A 61 17.35 14.31 1.11
N THR A 62 16.31 13.70 1.67
CA THR A 62 15.99 12.29 1.42
C THR A 62 15.40 12.12 0.02
N LEU A 63 14.49 13.01 -0.39
CA LEU A 63 13.86 12.98 -1.71
C LEU A 63 14.72 13.60 -2.82
N ASP A 64 15.78 14.33 -2.48
CA ASP A 64 16.81 14.80 -3.42
C ASP A 64 17.94 13.78 -3.64
N GLY A 65 18.01 12.74 -2.81
CA GLY A 65 19.06 11.74 -2.88
C GLY A 65 18.97 10.84 -4.13
N ASN A 66 19.98 9.99 -4.29
CA ASN A 66 20.11 9.05 -5.40
C ASN A 66 19.12 7.85 -5.36
N GLY A 67 18.18 7.84 -4.41
CA GLY A 67 17.18 6.78 -4.31
C GLY A 67 16.16 6.88 -5.45
N SER A 68 15.57 5.75 -5.83
CA SER A 68 14.44 5.74 -6.77
C SER A 68 13.13 5.70 -5.99
N TYR A 69 12.23 6.66 -6.21
CA TYR A 69 10.99 6.77 -5.46
C TYR A 69 9.75 6.96 -6.34
N THR A 70 8.61 6.59 -5.77
CA THR A 70 7.27 6.98 -6.24
C THR A 70 6.64 7.81 -5.14
N VAL A 71 6.32 9.07 -5.43
CA VAL A 71 5.73 10.00 -4.46
C VAL A 71 4.30 10.34 -4.87
N PHE A 72 3.36 10.04 -3.99
CA PHE A 72 1.98 10.51 -4.11
C PHE A 72 1.91 11.94 -3.54
N ALA A 73 2.04 12.97 -4.36
CA ALA A 73 2.18 14.36 -3.91
C ALA A 73 0.81 15.02 -3.67
N PRO A 74 0.40 15.30 -2.41
CA PRO A 74 -0.85 16.01 -2.14
C PRO A 74 -0.76 17.49 -2.52
N THR A 75 -1.85 18.01 -3.07
CA THR A 75 -1.97 19.43 -3.41
C THR A 75 -2.10 20.34 -2.17
N ASN A 76 -1.92 21.64 -2.35
CA ASN A 76 -2.18 22.65 -1.32
C ASN A 76 -3.62 22.58 -0.77
N GLN A 77 -4.59 22.31 -1.64
CA GLN A 77 -5.98 22.09 -1.23
C GLN A 77 -6.13 20.81 -0.38
N ALA A 78 -5.42 19.75 -0.74
CA ALA A 78 -5.39 18.50 0.02
C ALA A 78 -4.88 18.71 1.46
N PHE A 79 -3.78 19.48 1.61
CA PHE A 79 -3.27 19.84 2.93
C PHE A 79 -4.24 20.70 3.72
N THR A 80 -4.86 21.69 3.09
CA THR A 80 -5.87 22.54 3.75
C THR A 80 -7.01 21.71 4.31
N ALA A 81 -7.55 20.79 3.52
CA ALA A 81 -8.61 19.88 3.95
C ALA A 81 -8.16 18.94 5.08
N PHE A 82 -6.95 18.39 4.98
CA PHE A 82 -6.36 17.52 6.01
C PHE A 82 -6.20 18.24 7.35
N LEU A 83 -5.62 19.45 7.35
CA LEU A 83 -5.42 20.23 8.57
C LEU A 83 -6.76 20.56 9.24
N GLN A 84 -7.75 20.99 8.45
CA GLN A 84 -9.11 21.23 8.95
C GLN A 84 -9.74 19.97 9.54
N GLN A 85 -9.66 18.83 8.83
CA GLN A 85 -10.20 17.55 9.28
C GLN A 85 -9.56 17.08 10.59
N LYS A 86 -8.26 17.32 10.76
CA LYS A 86 -7.50 16.94 11.96
C LYS A 86 -7.56 17.98 13.08
N GLY A 87 -8.19 19.13 12.86
CA GLY A 87 -8.28 20.21 13.84
C GLY A 87 -6.97 20.97 14.06
N PHE A 88 -6.04 20.94 13.11
CA PHE A 88 -4.81 21.73 13.16
C PHE A 88 -5.05 23.11 12.55
N ALA A 89 -4.61 24.16 13.27
CA ALA A 89 -4.77 25.54 12.79
C ALA A 89 -3.95 25.83 11.51
N ASN A 90 -2.80 25.18 11.38
CA ASN A 90 -1.87 25.31 10.25
C ASN A 90 -0.85 24.15 10.31
N LEU A 91 0.06 24.10 9.33
CA LEU A 91 1.11 23.09 9.25
C LEU A 91 2.03 23.06 10.50
N GLU A 92 2.29 24.22 11.11
CA GLU A 92 3.13 24.31 12.31
C GLU A 92 2.51 23.65 13.55
N ALA A 93 1.18 23.57 13.60
CA ALA A 93 0.46 22.89 14.67
C ALA A 93 0.57 21.35 14.59
N VAL A 94 1.02 20.80 13.45
CA VAL A 94 1.22 19.35 13.29
C VAL A 94 2.52 18.94 13.99
N PRO A 95 2.52 17.97 14.92
CA PRO A 95 3.76 17.50 15.54
C PRO A 95 4.74 16.93 14.49
N VAL A 96 6.00 17.39 14.50
CA VAL A 96 7.02 16.99 13.50
C VAL A 96 7.16 15.47 13.35
N PRO A 97 7.20 14.65 14.42
CA PRO A 97 7.29 13.19 14.27
C PRO A 97 6.08 12.59 13.51
N ILE A 98 4.89 13.14 13.73
CA ILE A 98 3.67 12.70 13.03
C ILE A 98 3.70 13.15 11.58
N LEU A 99 4.06 14.41 11.32
CA LEU A 99 4.19 14.95 9.96
C LEU A 99 5.17 14.12 9.13
N LYS A 100 6.30 13.73 9.71
CA LYS A 100 7.31 12.90 9.05
C LYS A 100 6.74 11.56 8.59
N GLU A 101 6.05 10.84 9.46
CA GLU A 101 5.47 9.54 9.09
C GLU A 101 4.32 9.70 8.08
N ILE A 102 3.51 10.77 8.17
CA ILE A 102 2.50 11.07 7.14
C ILE A 102 3.18 11.25 5.78
N LEU A 103 4.24 12.06 5.70
CA LEU A 103 4.95 12.30 4.43
C LEU A 103 5.60 11.02 3.90
N LEU A 104 6.25 10.23 4.76
CA LEU A 104 6.82 8.93 4.36
C LEU A 104 5.75 7.93 3.89
N ASN A 105 4.50 8.10 4.31
CA ASN A 105 3.40 7.25 3.88
C ASN A 105 2.98 7.57 2.44
N HIS A 106 3.36 8.73 1.92
CA HIS A 106 3.19 9.09 0.51
C HIS A 106 4.34 8.59 -0.37
N VAL A 107 5.36 7.94 0.20
CA VAL A 107 6.54 7.50 -0.53
C VAL A 107 6.60 5.98 -0.59
N VAL A 108 6.76 5.45 -1.80
CA VAL A 108 7.02 4.05 -2.09
C VAL A 108 8.39 3.95 -2.77
N SER A 109 9.17 2.93 -2.43
CA SER A 109 10.46 2.68 -3.07
C SER A 109 10.29 2.21 -4.52
N GLY A 110 11.17 2.69 -5.39
CA GLY A 110 11.18 2.38 -6.81
C GLY A 110 10.36 3.36 -7.65
N LYS A 111 10.65 3.38 -8.95
CA LYS A 111 9.95 4.19 -9.96
C LYS A 111 8.79 3.39 -10.55
N VAL A 112 7.56 3.73 -10.14
CA VAL A 112 6.34 3.00 -10.53
C VAL A 112 5.37 3.94 -11.21
N THR A 113 5.29 3.86 -12.54
CA THR A 113 4.31 4.61 -13.34
C THR A 113 2.89 4.10 -13.10
N SER A 114 1.89 4.90 -13.45
CA SER A 114 0.47 4.53 -13.29
C SER A 114 0.12 3.23 -14.01
N SER A 115 0.72 3.01 -15.19
CA SER A 115 0.58 1.78 -15.97
C SER A 115 1.25 0.55 -15.34
N SER A 116 2.20 0.75 -14.43
CA SER A 116 2.89 -0.33 -13.70
C SER A 116 2.25 -0.65 -12.36
N LEU A 117 1.31 0.18 -11.90
CA LEU A 117 0.55 -0.06 -10.66
C LEU A 117 -0.42 -1.21 -10.85
N THR A 118 -0.49 -2.08 -9.85
CA THR A 118 -1.46 -3.18 -9.78
C THR A 118 -2.32 -3.03 -8.53
N THR A 119 -3.52 -3.62 -8.57
CA THR A 119 -4.36 -3.68 -7.37
C THR A 119 -3.74 -4.61 -6.34
N GLY A 120 -3.57 -4.13 -5.11
CA GLY A 120 -2.97 -4.88 -4.02
C GLY A 120 -2.24 -4.00 -3.01
N TYR A 121 -1.53 -4.63 -2.08
CA TYR A 121 -0.75 -3.93 -1.06
C TYR A 121 0.69 -3.70 -1.51
N VAL A 122 1.19 -2.49 -1.29
CA VAL A 122 2.60 -2.12 -1.40
C VAL A 122 3.12 -1.61 -0.07
N LYS A 123 4.45 -1.58 0.14
CA LYS A 123 5.06 -1.01 1.33
C LYS A 123 5.41 0.45 1.10
N THR A 124 5.04 1.31 2.05
CA THR A 124 5.48 2.70 2.09
C THR A 124 6.79 2.79 2.86
N MET A 125 7.35 4.00 2.94
CA MET A 125 8.50 4.27 3.81
C MET A 125 8.11 4.65 5.24
N ALA A 126 6.82 4.83 5.51
CA ALA A 126 6.32 5.20 6.85
C ALA A 126 6.30 4.02 7.81
N LYS A 127 6.28 4.36 9.08
CA LYS A 127 6.08 3.48 10.21
C LYS A 127 4.93 3.98 11.07
N GLY A 128 4.46 3.09 11.94
CA GLY A 128 3.36 3.39 12.84
C GLY A 128 3.72 3.14 14.29
N SER A 129 2.84 3.52 15.19
CA SER A 129 2.99 3.24 16.63
C SER A 129 3.11 1.74 16.94
N ALA A 130 2.56 0.87 16.09
CA ALA A 130 2.61 -0.58 16.26
C ALA A 130 3.98 -1.21 15.96
N SER A 131 4.87 -0.53 15.23
CA SER A 131 6.19 -1.06 14.89
C SER A 131 7.22 0.03 14.60
N SER A 132 8.39 -0.04 15.24
CA SER A 132 9.54 0.83 14.97
C SER A 132 10.40 0.36 13.81
N SER A 133 10.18 -0.87 13.32
CA SER A 133 10.99 -1.52 12.29
C SER A 133 10.21 -1.81 11.01
N ASN A 134 8.98 -2.28 11.11
CA ASN A 134 8.16 -2.64 9.95
C ASN A 134 7.47 -1.42 9.36
N THR A 135 7.54 -1.27 8.04
CA THR A 135 6.86 -0.17 7.36
C THR A 135 5.40 -0.48 7.08
N LEU A 136 4.60 0.58 6.97
CA LEU A 136 3.18 0.52 6.71
C LEU A 136 2.91 -0.04 5.32
N SER A 137 1.81 -0.79 5.23
CA SER A 137 1.25 -1.19 3.96
C SER A 137 0.31 -0.10 3.44
N MET A 138 0.23 0.04 2.13
CA MET A 138 -0.70 0.91 1.41
C MET A 138 -1.47 0.04 0.42
N TYR A 139 -2.80 0.14 0.42
CA TYR A 139 -3.62 -0.53 -0.56
C TYR A 139 -3.80 0.34 -1.80
N ILE A 140 -3.51 -0.20 -2.97
CA ILE A 140 -3.73 0.44 -4.26
C ILE A 140 -4.87 -0.31 -4.96
N ASN A 141 -5.85 0.43 -5.47
CA ASN A 141 -6.91 -0.08 -6.32
C ASN A 141 -6.81 0.62 -7.67
N THR A 142 -6.77 -0.15 -8.75
CA THR A 142 -6.62 0.34 -10.13
C THR A 142 -7.87 0.15 -10.98
N ALA A 143 -8.98 -0.31 -10.40
CA ALA A 143 -10.20 -0.65 -11.14
C ALA A 143 -10.85 0.55 -11.84
N ASN A 144 -10.79 1.74 -11.24
CA ASN A 144 -11.39 2.97 -11.76
C ASN A 144 -10.42 4.15 -11.59
N GLY A 145 -9.25 4.05 -12.22
CA GLY A 145 -8.10 4.90 -11.91
C GLY A 145 -7.39 4.44 -10.64
N VAL A 146 -6.37 5.18 -10.21
CA VAL A 146 -5.55 4.83 -9.05
C VAL A 146 -6.14 5.44 -7.79
N VAL A 147 -6.73 4.60 -6.95
CA VAL A 147 -7.29 4.94 -5.65
C VAL A 147 -6.48 4.26 -4.55
N ILE A 148 -6.03 5.05 -3.60
CA ILE A 148 -5.14 4.64 -2.52
C ILE A 148 -5.95 4.57 -1.23
N ASN A 149 -5.77 3.50 -0.46
CA ASN A 149 -6.39 3.27 0.85
C ASN A 149 -7.91 3.53 0.86
N GLY A 150 -8.64 3.16 -0.20
CA GLY A 150 -10.09 3.34 -0.28
C GLY A 150 -10.56 4.78 -0.55
N GLY A 151 -9.64 5.71 -0.85
CA GLY A 151 -9.95 7.08 -1.22
C GLY A 151 -10.22 8.01 -0.02
N ALA A 152 -10.62 9.25 -0.34
CA ALA A 152 -10.69 10.36 0.62
C ALA A 152 -11.55 10.08 1.86
N SER A 153 -12.67 9.37 1.71
CA SER A 153 -13.58 9.02 2.82
C SER A 153 -12.98 8.04 3.82
N ASN A 154 -11.89 7.35 3.46
CA ASN A 154 -11.21 6.35 4.29
C ASN A 154 -9.77 6.81 4.66
N GLY A 155 -9.50 8.11 4.60
CA GLY A 155 -8.17 8.67 4.87
C GLY A 155 -7.13 8.38 3.78
N GLY A 156 -7.57 7.90 2.61
CA GLY A 156 -6.76 7.69 1.43
C GLY A 156 -6.85 8.86 0.44
N ALA A 157 -6.48 8.59 -0.81
CA ALA A 157 -6.53 9.60 -1.88
C ALA A 157 -6.74 8.96 -3.26
N ALA A 158 -7.18 9.76 -4.22
CA ALA A 158 -7.15 9.39 -5.63
C ALA A 158 -6.05 10.17 -6.36
N VAL A 159 -5.39 9.53 -7.32
CA VAL A 159 -4.44 10.19 -8.22
C VAL A 159 -5.22 11.08 -9.20
N THR A 160 -4.89 12.37 -9.22
CA THR A 160 -5.50 13.37 -10.11
C THR A 160 -4.61 13.70 -11.30
N THR A 161 -3.29 13.52 -11.15
CA THR A 161 -2.32 13.67 -12.25
C THR A 161 -1.25 12.61 -12.07
N ALA A 162 -1.20 11.67 -12.99
CA ALA A 162 -0.24 10.58 -12.97
C ALA A 162 1.05 10.94 -13.73
N ASP A 163 2.10 10.19 -13.43
CA ASP A 163 3.31 10.09 -14.26
C ASP A 163 4.04 11.43 -14.49
N VAL A 164 4.15 12.25 -13.45
CA VAL A 164 5.07 13.40 -13.47
C VAL A 164 6.48 12.87 -13.22
N MET A 165 7.21 12.69 -14.32
CA MET A 165 8.52 12.05 -14.30
C MET A 165 9.57 12.95 -13.64
N ALA A 166 10.53 12.33 -12.95
CA ALA A 166 11.68 12.97 -12.32
C ALA A 166 12.95 12.13 -12.53
N SER A 167 14.13 12.74 -12.36
CA SER A 167 15.42 12.06 -12.51
C SER A 167 15.59 10.90 -11.53
N ASN A 168 15.07 11.04 -10.31
CA ASN A 168 15.16 10.06 -9.23
C ASN A 168 13.80 9.38 -8.91
N GLY A 169 12.84 9.39 -9.85
CA GLY A 169 11.58 8.67 -9.64
C GLY A 169 10.40 9.11 -10.48
N VAL A 170 9.22 9.07 -9.86
CA VAL A 170 7.95 9.53 -10.43
C VAL A 170 7.07 10.15 -9.33
N VAL A 171 6.36 11.21 -9.70
CA VAL A 171 5.39 11.88 -8.85
C VAL A 171 3.98 11.65 -9.42
N HIS A 172 3.06 11.23 -8.55
CA HIS A 172 1.63 11.15 -8.83
C HIS A 172 0.94 12.19 -7.95
N ILE A 173 0.35 13.22 -8.52
CA ILE A 173 -0.38 14.24 -7.75
C ILE A 173 -1.70 13.65 -7.26
N VAL A 174 -2.01 13.84 -5.98
CA VAL A 174 -3.22 13.31 -5.33
C VAL A 174 -4.10 14.41 -4.74
N GLY A 175 -5.40 14.14 -4.70
CA GLY A 175 -6.42 15.09 -4.21
C GLY A 175 -6.51 15.22 -2.68
N ASN A 176 -5.84 14.34 -1.92
CA ASN A 176 -5.93 14.27 -0.46
C ASN A 176 -4.57 13.88 0.14
N VAL A 177 -4.31 14.32 1.37
CA VAL A 177 -3.22 13.78 2.18
C VAL A 177 -3.63 12.37 2.62
N ILE A 178 -2.82 11.38 2.26
CA ILE A 178 -2.95 9.97 2.64
C ILE A 178 -2.52 9.81 4.09
N ASP A 179 -3.51 9.57 4.95
CA ASP A 179 -3.33 9.36 6.37
C ASP A 179 -2.70 7.98 6.68
N LEU A 180 -2.22 7.79 7.91
CA LEU A 180 -1.66 6.52 8.35
C LEU A 180 -2.79 5.49 8.51
N PRO A 181 -2.81 4.39 7.72
CA PRO A 181 -3.91 3.44 7.77
C PRO A 181 -3.98 2.72 9.13
N THR A 182 -5.18 2.42 9.61
CA THR A 182 -5.45 1.53 10.75
C THR A 182 -5.81 0.14 10.23
N VAL A 183 -5.86 -0.87 11.12
CA VAL A 183 -6.33 -2.21 10.73
C VAL A 183 -7.78 -2.16 10.19
N ALA A 184 -8.62 -1.28 10.72
CA ALA A 184 -9.99 -1.08 10.24
C ALA A 184 -10.04 -0.36 8.87
N SER A 185 -9.21 0.67 8.66
CA SER A 185 -9.20 1.36 7.35
C SER A 185 -8.64 0.47 6.24
N HIS A 186 -7.71 -0.46 6.56
CA HIS A 186 -7.28 -1.50 5.61
C HIS A 186 -8.42 -2.46 5.25
N ALA A 187 -9.25 -2.84 6.21
CA ALA A 187 -10.44 -3.65 5.93
C ALA A 187 -11.41 -2.93 4.98
N ILE A 188 -11.62 -1.62 5.17
CA ILE A 188 -12.46 -0.80 4.28
C ILE A 188 -11.85 -0.65 2.88
N ALA A 189 -10.53 -0.50 2.80
CA ALA A 189 -9.84 -0.26 1.53
C ALA A 189 -9.87 -1.47 0.58
N ASN A 190 -9.84 -2.69 1.13
CA ASN A 190 -9.79 -3.91 0.34
C ASN A 190 -11.21 -4.49 0.10
N PRO A 191 -11.70 -4.54 -1.16
CA PRO A 191 -13.04 -5.06 -1.48
C PRO A 191 -13.24 -6.54 -1.10
N ASP A 192 -12.17 -7.33 -0.96
CA ASP A 192 -12.23 -8.72 -0.49
C ASP A 192 -12.67 -8.85 0.98
N PHE A 193 -12.82 -7.73 1.69
CA PHE A 193 -13.32 -7.66 3.07
C PHE A 193 -14.69 -7.01 3.19
N SER A 194 -15.41 -6.76 2.10
CA SER A 194 -16.73 -6.12 2.14
C SER A 194 -17.73 -6.78 3.11
N ILE A 195 -17.73 -8.13 3.23
CA ILE A 195 -18.59 -8.84 4.19
C ILE A 195 -18.07 -8.69 5.63
N LEU A 196 -16.74 -8.67 5.83
CA LEU A 196 -16.14 -8.38 7.13
C LEU A 196 -16.52 -6.97 7.61
N VAL A 197 -16.43 -5.97 6.74
CA VAL A 197 -16.82 -4.59 7.04
C VAL A 197 -18.30 -4.52 7.42
N GLN A 198 -19.18 -5.17 6.64
CA GLN A 198 -20.61 -5.26 6.99
C GLN A 198 -20.85 -5.91 8.36
N ALA A 199 -20.09 -6.94 8.72
CA ALA A 199 -20.18 -7.57 10.03
C ALA A 199 -19.72 -6.63 11.16
N LEU A 200 -18.61 -5.90 10.96
CA LEU A 200 -18.04 -4.97 11.94
C LEU A 200 -18.94 -3.73 12.15
N THR A 201 -19.69 -3.32 11.13
CA THR A 201 -20.55 -2.13 11.17
C THR A 201 -22.04 -2.45 11.24
N ARG A 202 -22.41 -3.69 11.61
CA ARG A 202 -23.83 -4.06 11.75
C ARG A 202 -24.43 -3.30 12.94
N ASP A 203 -25.62 -2.72 12.77
CA ASP A 203 -26.22 -1.77 13.74
C ASP A 203 -26.38 -2.30 15.18
N ASP A 204 -26.43 -3.62 15.36
CA ASP A 204 -26.57 -4.27 16.66
C ASP A 204 -25.22 -4.69 17.29
N GLN A 205 -24.11 -4.36 16.65
CA GLN A 205 -22.76 -4.65 17.14
C GLN A 205 -22.17 -3.46 17.91
N PRO A 206 -21.19 -3.72 18.80
CA PRO A 206 -20.32 -2.67 19.31
C PRO A 206 -19.65 -1.89 18.17
N ASP A 207 -19.17 -0.68 18.47
CA ASP A 207 -18.38 0.13 17.53
C ASP A 207 -16.98 -0.48 17.29
N PHE A 208 -16.93 -1.63 16.61
CA PHE A 208 -15.69 -2.32 16.29
C PHE A 208 -14.81 -1.46 15.37
N ALA A 209 -15.40 -0.68 14.47
CA ALA A 209 -14.65 0.23 13.60
C ALA A 209 -13.88 1.28 14.42
N GLY A 210 -14.54 1.90 15.41
CA GLY A 210 -13.91 2.83 16.35
C GLY A 210 -12.87 2.14 17.24
N ILE A 211 -13.19 0.98 17.81
CA ILE A 211 -12.27 0.20 18.67
C ILE A 211 -11.00 -0.18 17.90
N LEU A 212 -11.15 -0.77 16.71
CA LEU A 212 -10.04 -1.26 15.88
C LEU A 212 -9.31 -0.14 15.12
N SER A 213 -9.83 1.08 15.11
CA SER A 213 -9.09 2.28 14.68
C SER A 213 -8.36 2.98 15.82
N GLY A 214 -8.73 2.67 17.07
CA GLY A 214 -8.24 3.33 18.26
C GLY A 214 -6.85 2.87 18.73
N THR A 215 -6.43 3.47 19.83
CA THR A 215 -5.17 3.15 20.54
C THR A 215 -5.39 2.32 21.80
N GLN A 216 -6.62 2.27 22.33
CA GLN A 216 -6.95 1.41 23.46
C GLN A 216 -6.82 -0.05 23.03
N ASN A 217 -6.01 -0.84 23.75
CA ASN A 217 -5.69 -2.24 23.44
C ASN A 217 -4.89 -2.46 22.14
N SER A 218 -4.44 -1.39 21.49
CA SER A 218 -3.45 -1.42 20.40
C SER A 218 -2.07 -1.80 20.96
N PRO A 219 -1.20 -2.46 20.19
CA PRO A 219 -1.40 -2.88 18.80
C PRO A 219 -2.35 -4.07 18.66
N PHE A 220 -3.07 -4.11 17.53
CA PHE A 220 -3.93 -5.24 17.17
C PHE A 220 -3.23 -6.21 16.22
N THR A 221 -3.50 -7.50 16.34
CA THR A 221 -3.32 -8.45 15.22
C THR A 221 -4.68 -8.94 14.81
N VAL A 222 -5.07 -8.71 13.56
CA VAL A 222 -6.38 -9.11 13.04
C VAL A 222 -6.18 -10.20 12.00
N PHE A 223 -6.82 -11.34 12.20
CA PHE A 223 -6.91 -12.39 11.20
C PHE A 223 -8.19 -12.16 10.38
N ALA A 224 -8.08 -11.45 9.25
CA ALA A 224 -9.22 -10.96 8.49
C ALA A 224 -9.74 -12.01 7.48
N PRO A 225 -10.94 -12.59 7.70
CA PRO A 225 -11.54 -13.51 6.74
C PRO A 225 -12.03 -12.79 5.49
N THR A 226 -11.75 -13.36 4.32
CA THR A 226 -12.23 -12.85 3.03
C THR A 226 -13.73 -13.02 2.84
N ASN A 227 -14.29 -12.37 1.82
CA ASN A 227 -15.69 -12.57 1.41
C ASN A 227 -15.99 -14.05 1.13
N THR A 228 -15.08 -14.77 0.48
CA THR A 228 -15.20 -16.22 0.20
C THR A 228 -15.25 -17.03 1.51
N ALA A 229 -14.50 -16.64 2.54
CA ALA A 229 -14.52 -17.27 3.85
C ALA A 229 -15.91 -17.14 4.51
N PHE A 230 -16.47 -15.93 4.49
CA PHE A 230 -17.82 -15.68 5.01
C PHE A 230 -18.91 -16.40 4.21
N ALA A 231 -18.86 -16.33 2.87
CA ALA A 231 -19.83 -17.01 2.01
C ALA A 231 -19.83 -18.53 2.25
N SER A 232 -18.65 -19.12 2.45
CA SER A 232 -18.50 -20.53 2.79
C SER A 232 -19.14 -20.86 4.15
N LEU A 233 -18.92 -20.01 5.17
CA LEU A 233 -19.55 -20.20 6.49
C LEU A 233 -21.08 -20.08 6.41
N LEU A 234 -21.61 -19.09 5.70
CA LEU A 234 -23.06 -18.91 5.56
C LEU A 234 -23.71 -20.12 4.87
N THR A 235 -23.04 -20.67 3.86
CA THR A 235 -23.50 -21.89 3.18
C THR A 235 -23.48 -23.09 4.13
N GLU A 236 -22.41 -23.26 4.91
CA GLU A 236 -22.28 -24.33 5.91
C GLU A 236 -23.38 -24.28 6.97
N LEU A 237 -23.74 -23.07 7.42
CA LEU A 237 -24.79 -22.85 8.41
C LEU A 237 -26.20 -22.82 7.81
N ASN A 238 -26.34 -22.98 6.49
CA ASN A 238 -27.60 -22.83 5.77
C ASN A 238 -28.30 -21.48 6.05
N LEU A 239 -27.51 -20.40 6.09
CA LEU A 239 -27.96 -19.03 6.28
C LEU A 239 -27.88 -18.26 4.95
N SER A 240 -28.88 -17.43 4.67
CA SER A 240 -28.93 -16.55 3.49
C SER A 240 -28.13 -15.26 3.65
N GLY A 241 -27.70 -14.92 4.86
CA GLY A 241 -26.89 -13.72 5.11
C GLY A 241 -26.58 -13.46 6.58
N LEU A 242 -25.72 -12.46 6.82
CA LEU A 242 -25.27 -12.06 8.15
C LEU A 242 -26.41 -11.69 9.10
N ALA A 243 -27.54 -11.19 8.59
CA ALA A 243 -28.69 -10.80 9.40
C ALA A 243 -29.32 -11.96 10.19
N GLN A 244 -29.09 -13.21 9.77
CA GLN A 244 -29.60 -14.38 10.48
C GLN A 244 -28.66 -14.88 11.58
N ILE A 245 -27.45 -14.33 11.69
CA ILE A 245 -26.50 -14.67 12.75
C ILE A 245 -26.87 -13.89 14.02
N PRO A 246 -27.12 -14.55 15.17
CA PRO A 246 -27.40 -13.88 16.42
C PRO A 246 -26.31 -12.87 16.80
N GLN A 247 -26.71 -11.74 17.38
CA GLN A 247 -25.84 -10.63 17.76
C GLN A 247 -24.63 -11.07 18.61
N ALA A 248 -24.87 -11.79 19.69
CA ALA A 248 -23.81 -12.31 20.55
C ALA A 248 -22.88 -13.32 19.85
N THR A 249 -23.41 -14.13 18.94
CA THR A 249 -22.61 -15.09 18.15
C THR A 249 -21.67 -14.35 17.20
N LEU A 250 -22.17 -13.34 16.49
CA LEU A 250 -21.35 -12.54 15.59
C LEU A 250 -20.29 -11.74 16.39
N GLU A 251 -20.68 -11.13 17.51
CA GLU A 251 -19.76 -10.36 18.35
C GLU A 251 -18.58 -11.22 18.85
N ASN A 252 -18.88 -12.40 19.41
CA ASN A 252 -17.86 -13.33 19.87
C ASN A 252 -16.98 -13.82 18.73
N THR A 253 -17.57 -14.10 17.57
CA THR A 253 -16.82 -14.52 16.38
C THR A 253 -15.85 -13.42 15.92
N LEU A 254 -16.29 -12.16 15.85
CA LEU A 254 -15.44 -11.03 15.46
C LEU A 254 -14.29 -10.81 16.45
N LYS A 255 -14.57 -10.86 17.76
CA LYS A 255 -13.53 -10.77 18.81
C LYS A 255 -12.53 -11.92 18.74
N TYR A 256 -12.94 -13.10 18.29
CA TYR A 256 -12.07 -14.28 18.18
C TYR A 256 -11.04 -14.16 17.04
N HIS A 257 -11.26 -13.26 16.08
CA HIS A 257 -10.30 -12.94 15.01
C HIS A 257 -9.27 -11.88 15.39
N VAL A 258 -9.35 -11.32 16.60
CA VAL A 258 -8.52 -10.21 17.04
C VAL A 258 -7.62 -10.67 18.18
N VAL A 259 -6.35 -10.31 18.14
CA VAL A 259 -5.43 -10.33 19.27
C VAL A 259 -5.19 -8.88 19.68
N ALA A 260 -5.34 -8.60 20.96
CA ALA A 260 -5.13 -7.27 21.54
C ALA A 260 -3.74 -7.15 22.19
N GLY A 261 -3.16 -5.96 22.11
CA GLY A 261 -1.89 -5.59 22.74
C GLY A 261 -0.64 -6.12 22.04
N GLN A 262 -0.75 -6.79 20.89
CA GLN A 262 0.36 -7.44 20.20
C GLN A 262 0.32 -7.20 18.68
N ASN A 263 1.45 -6.80 18.09
CA ASN A 263 1.67 -6.70 16.64
C ASN A 263 2.41 -7.96 16.15
N VAL A 264 1.72 -9.09 16.10
CA VAL A 264 2.29 -10.40 15.79
C VAL A 264 2.55 -10.49 14.28
N LEU A 265 3.81 -10.32 13.87
CA LEU A 265 4.24 -10.45 12.47
C LEU A 265 4.43 -11.93 12.09
N ALA A 266 4.37 -12.25 10.79
CA ALA A 266 4.55 -13.63 10.31
C ALA A 266 5.88 -14.24 10.75
N ALA A 267 6.95 -13.44 10.77
CA ALA A 267 8.27 -13.87 11.23
C ALA A 267 8.33 -14.25 12.73
N SER A 268 7.32 -13.87 13.52
CA SER A 268 7.22 -14.23 14.94
C SER A 268 6.35 -15.47 15.19
N LEU A 269 5.68 -15.98 14.17
CA LEU A 269 4.87 -17.19 14.28
C LEU A 269 5.77 -18.41 14.43
N MET A 270 5.35 -19.34 15.27
CA MET A 270 5.99 -20.64 15.46
C MET A 270 4.99 -21.74 15.17
N ASP A 271 5.49 -22.89 14.72
CA ASP A 271 4.64 -24.06 14.54
C ASP A 271 4.07 -24.51 15.89
N ASN A 272 2.80 -24.91 15.90
CA ASN A 272 2.03 -25.24 17.10
C ASN A 272 1.91 -24.09 18.14
N MET A 273 2.06 -22.83 17.71
CA MET A 273 1.91 -21.67 18.60
C MET A 273 0.45 -21.46 19.02
N THR A 274 0.18 -21.44 20.33
CA THR A 274 -1.13 -21.02 20.85
C THR A 274 -1.24 -19.51 20.91
N VAL A 275 -2.34 -18.96 20.40
CA VAL A 275 -2.60 -17.51 20.35
C VAL A 275 -3.90 -17.19 21.09
N ASN A 276 -3.82 -16.30 22.08
CA ASN A 276 -4.98 -15.83 22.83
C ASN A 276 -5.68 -14.70 22.08
N THR A 277 -7.01 -14.79 22.00
CA THR A 277 -7.85 -13.85 21.27
C THR A 277 -8.47 -12.82 22.21
N PHE A 278 -8.99 -11.73 21.64
CA PHE A 278 -9.70 -10.68 22.35
C PHE A 278 -11.05 -11.16 22.90
N GLN A 279 -11.59 -12.26 22.38
CA GLN A 279 -12.78 -12.92 22.91
C GLN A 279 -12.50 -13.65 24.24
N GLY A 280 -11.24 -14.02 24.50
CA GLY A 280 -10.79 -14.74 25.70
C GLY A 280 -10.39 -16.20 25.45
N GLY A 281 -10.89 -16.82 24.37
CA GLY A 281 -10.43 -18.13 23.90
C GLY A 281 -9.12 -18.06 23.11
N SER A 282 -8.63 -19.21 22.64
CA SER A 282 -7.38 -19.33 21.89
C SER A 282 -7.49 -20.28 20.70
N PHE A 283 -6.69 -20.02 19.65
CA PHE A 283 -6.48 -20.93 18.52
C PHE A 283 -5.00 -21.32 18.41
N THR A 284 -4.69 -22.29 17.55
CA THR A 284 -3.33 -22.74 17.27
C THR A 284 -2.90 -22.33 15.87
N VAL A 285 -1.72 -21.72 15.75
CA VAL A 285 -1.05 -21.48 14.47
C VAL A 285 -0.16 -22.67 14.13
N ASN A 286 -0.25 -23.15 12.89
CA ASN A 286 0.58 -24.23 12.35
C ASN A 286 1.34 -23.72 11.12
N LEU A 287 2.59 -24.14 10.98
CA LEU A 287 3.46 -23.79 9.85
C LEU A 287 3.82 -25.01 9.00
N GLU A 288 3.59 -26.23 9.49
CA GLU A 288 3.74 -27.45 8.69
C GLU A 288 2.74 -27.47 7.53
N GLY A 289 3.24 -27.61 6.30
CA GLY A 289 2.40 -27.60 5.09
C GLY A 289 1.91 -26.21 4.66
N GLY A 290 2.36 -25.14 5.31
CA GLY A 290 1.98 -23.75 5.06
C GLY A 290 1.31 -23.08 6.26
N ALA A 291 1.40 -21.76 6.34
CA ALA A 291 0.85 -21.00 7.46
C ALA A 291 -0.67 -21.13 7.55
N SER A 292 -1.16 -21.68 8.66
CA SER A 292 -2.57 -21.94 8.92
C SER A 292 -2.93 -21.78 10.39
N ILE A 293 -4.23 -21.71 10.66
CA ILE A 293 -4.81 -21.61 11.99
C ILE A 293 -5.80 -22.74 12.17
N THR A 294 -5.70 -23.47 13.27
CA THR A 294 -6.72 -24.40 13.74
C THR A 294 -7.48 -23.73 14.88
N ASP A 295 -8.78 -23.47 14.69
CA ASP A 295 -9.63 -22.91 15.73
C ASP A 295 -10.05 -23.95 16.78
N ALA A 296 -10.79 -23.50 17.81
CA ALA A 296 -11.23 -24.34 18.92
C ALA A 296 -12.17 -25.50 18.50
N ASN A 297 -12.75 -25.42 17.31
CA ASN A 297 -13.65 -26.43 16.75
C ASN A 297 -12.93 -27.34 15.75
N GLY A 298 -11.60 -27.27 15.67
CA GLY A 298 -10.80 -28.07 14.74
C GLY A 298 -10.88 -27.60 13.28
N ARG A 299 -11.40 -26.40 13.01
CA ARG A 299 -11.47 -25.86 11.64
C ARG A 299 -10.12 -25.28 11.27
N VAL A 300 -9.59 -25.72 10.14
CA VAL A 300 -8.32 -25.22 9.59
C VAL A 300 -8.59 -24.08 8.60
N SER A 301 -7.92 -22.96 8.81
CA SER A 301 -7.94 -21.74 8.00
C SER A 301 -6.53 -21.43 7.50
N THR A 302 -6.33 -21.29 6.19
CA THR A 302 -5.04 -20.93 5.61
C THR A 302 -4.85 -19.40 5.70
N ILE A 303 -3.64 -18.97 6.06
CA ILE A 303 -3.24 -17.57 5.99
C ILE A 303 -2.76 -17.28 4.57
N THR A 304 -3.51 -16.49 3.82
CA THR A 304 -3.30 -16.25 2.38
C THR A 304 -2.48 -15.01 2.07
N ALA A 305 -2.38 -14.08 3.02
CA ALA A 305 -1.44 -12.96 2.98
C ALA A 305 -1.09 -12.53 4.40
N THR A 306 0.13 -12.09 4.60
CA THR A 306 0.65 -11.73 5.92
C THR A 306 1.16 -10.30 5.96
N ASP A 307 1.34 -9.78 7.17
CA ASP A 307 2.08 -8.53 7.43
C ASP A 307 1.55 -7.30 6.69
N VAL A 308 0.22 -7.23 6.52
CA VAL A 308 -0.47 -6.00 6.12
C VAL A 308 -0.41 -5.04 7.31
N GLN A 309 0.67 -4.28 7.37
CA GLN A 309 0.99 -3.43 8.50
C GLN A 309 0.14 -2.16 8.46
N ALA A 310 -0.50 -1.88 9.58
CA ALA A 310 -1.18 -0.64 9.89
C ALA A 310 -0.43 0.15 10.96
N SER A 311 -0.88 1.37 11.21
CA SER A 311 -0.32 2.26 12.22
C SER A 311 -0.55 1.77 13.65
N ASN A 312 -1.63 1.02 13.87
CA ASN A 312 -2.09 0.52 15.16
C ASN A 312 -2.17 -1.03 15.22
N GLY A 313 -1.52 -1.73 14.29
CA GLY A 313 -1.52 -3.19 14.29
C GLY A 313 -1.14 -3.80 12.95
N VAL A 314 -1.44 -5.08 12.79
CA VAL A 314 -1.19 -5.84 11.57
C VAL A 314 -2.41 -6.70 11.22
N VAL A 315 -2.64 -6.87 9.92
CA VAL A 315 -3.66 -7.77 9.39
C VAL A 315 -2.99 -8.97 8.69
N HIS A 316 -3.48 -10.16 9.00
CA HIS A 316 -3.21 -11.39 8.27
C HIS A 316 -4.51 -11.85 7.61
N VAL A 317 -4.48 -12.12 6.31
CA VAL A 317 -5.66 -12.49 5.54
C VAL A 317 -5.88 -13.99 5.64
N ILE A 318 -7.11 -14.42 5.89
CA ILE A 318 -7.43 -15.84 6.06
C ILE A 318 -8.58 -16.28 5.15
N ASN A 319 -8.58 -17.55 4.74
CA ASN A 319 -9.58 -18.09 3.81
C ASN A 319 -10.78 -18.77 4.48
N LYS A 320 -10.81 -18.85 5.81
CA LYS A 320 -11.91 -19.43 6.58
C LYS A 320 -12.17 -18.63 7.85
N VAL A 321 -13.45 -18.47 8.20
CA VAL A 321 -13.86 -17.82 9.45
C VAL A 321 -13.50 -18.74 10.62
N LEU A 322 -12.80 -18.18 11.61
CA LEU A 322 -12.46 -18.81 12.88
C LEU A 322 -13.67 -18.76 13.81
N LEU A 323 -14.04 -19.88 14.40
CA LEU A 323 -15.15 -19.95 15.34
C LEU A 323 -14.63 -20.15 16.77
N PRO A 324 -15.13 -19.38 17.76
CA PRO A 324 -14.79 -19.59 19.16
C PRO A 324 -15.32 -20.94 19.66
N PRO A 325 -14.87 -21.42 20.84
CA PRO A 325 -15.47 -22.60 21.47
C PRO A 325 -16.98 -22.42 21.61
N MET A 326 -17.73 -23.42 21.13
CA MET A 326 -19.20 -23.46 21.14
C MET A 326 -19.76 -23.97 22.47
#